data_AF-A0AAW1CL40-F1
#
_entry.id   AF-A0AAW1CL40-F1
#
_cell.length_a   1.000
_cell.length_b   1.000
_cell.length_c   1.000
_cell.angle_alpha   90.00
_cell.angle_beta   90.00
_cell.angle_gamma   90.00
#
_symmetry.space_group_name_H-M   'P 1'
#
loop_
_entity.id
_entity.type
_entity.pdbx_description
1 polymer ?
#
loop_
_entity_poly.entity_id
_entity_poly.type
_entity_poly.pdbx_seq_one_letter_code
_entity_poly.pdbx_strand_id
1 'polypeptide(L)'
;MHPTRPFLITNTKLLTNDDKTLIQLDQPPPRNDFQGAQLTGSLLLIHMVVNSTDEIPLLFDPLKFPGKDGNRRYCFTLFTHLAESYNFTYRYIYSDVWGYPQPDGNWSGMVGQIYRREADVGLSAVHYSIQRTKIVDFVGCLDFTRVCFTFLQPKLFGSYKALILPLDKSVWACLLAIILFAIFLLRVTSFYDNTACHNDSWGGSFLLVMAAFAQQGIPDSSNKLATKLLYLSILVVSFLAVVHYNTSILNGLLLPAPNAIQNIEQLIDSDLKVATSNSKYVLYDMTLNDSLTVKLRNKMLKAKFPNNGVFTIKDGLDMLKKGGFALYVMAKEAYPQMHSLFSAAEVGKIVSGLFTLECTIGMRTVFPSI
;
A
#
# COMPACT_ATOMS: atom_id res chain seq x y z
N MET A 1 6.73 -17.92 5.66
CA MET A 1 7.31 -19.14 6.28
C MET A 1 7.39 -20.21 5.21
N HIS A 2 8.51 -20.27 4.47
CA HIS A 2 8.85 -21.50 3.77
C HIS A 2 9.44 -22.45 4.81
N PRO A 3 8.87 -23.64 5.04
CA PRO A 3 9.53 -24.63 5.87
C PRO A 3 10.85 -24.96 5.19
N THR A 4 11.95 -24.58 5.82
CA THR A 4 13.31 -25.04 5.54
C THR A 4 13.28 -26.57 5.60
N ARG A 5 13.13 -27.21 4.44
CA ARG A 5 13.52 -28.60 4.31
C ARG A 5 15.04 -28.59 4.12
N PRO A 6 15.83 -29.14 5.05
CA PRO A 6 17.21 -29.45 4.75
C PRO A 6 17.17 -30.52 3.67
N PHE A 7 17.55 -30.20 2.44
CA PHE A 7 17.88 -31.23 1.47
C PHE A 7 19.27 -31.76 1.86
N LEU A 8 19.33 -32.54 2.94
CA LEU A 8 20.37 -33.55 3.07
C LEU A 8 19.80 -34.80 2.41
N ILE A 9 20.02 -34.92 1.10
CA ILE A 9 19.94 -36.23 0.46
C ILE A 9 21.23 -36.95 0.84
N THR A 10 21.25 -37.57 2.01
CA THR A 10 22.21 -38.62 2.34
C THR A 10 21.56 -39.95 1.97
N ASN A 11 22.07 -40.54 0.89
CA ASN A 11 21.77 -41.87 0.36
C ASN A 11 20.68 -41.93 -0.72
N THR A 12 21.03 -41.53 -1.94
CA THR A 12 20.43 -42.08 -3.16
C THR A 12 20.96 -43.49 -3.41
N LYS A 13 20.11 -44.52 -3.29
CA LYS A 13 20.40 -45.88 -3.76
C LYS A 13 19.74 -46.06 -5.13
N LEU A 14 20.55 -46.30 -6.16
CA LEU A 14 20.06 -46.72 -7.48
C LEU A 14 19.98 -48.26 -7.46
N LEU A 15 18.78 -48.79 -7.68
CA LEU A 15 18.52 -50.22 -7.71
C LEU A 15 18.41 -50.64 -9.17
N THR A 16 19.44 -51.29 -9.73
CA THR A 16 19.30 -52.16 -10.90
C THR A 16 20.38 -53.23 -10.98
N ASN A 17 19.87 -54.46 -11.14
CA ASN A 17 20.40 -55.75 -11.60
C ASN A 17 21.71 -56.34 -11.03
N ASP A 18 21.46 -57.39 -10.23
CA ASP A 18 22.15 -58.67 -10.11
C ASP A 18 23.56 -58.76 -9.51
N ASP A 19 24.27 -57.68 -9.27
CA ASP A 19 25.48 -57.72 -8.42
C ASP A 19 25.41 -56.69 -7.30
N LYS A 20 25.43 -57.18 -6.06
CA LYS A 20 25.29 -56.43 -4.79
C LYS A 20 26.49 -55.52 -4.48
N THR A 21 26.99 -54.77 -5.44
CA THR A 21 28.01 -53.73 -5.22
C THR A 21 27.33 -52.39 -4.92
N LEU A 22 27.34 -52.00 -3.64
CA LEU A 22 26.96 -50.66 -3.19
C LEU A 22 28.00 -49.65 -3.71
N ILE A 23 27.67 -48.92 -4.77
CA ILE A 23 28.47 -47.76 -5.17
C ILE A 23 28.11 -46.61 -4.23
N GLN A 24 28.92 -46.42 -3.19
CA GLN A 24 28.83 -45.25 -2.32
C GLN A 24 29.49 -44.08 -3.07
N LEU A 25 28.69 -43.14 -3.54
CA LEU A 25 29.20 -41.90 -4.12
C LEU A 25 29.81 -41.06 -2.99
N ASP A 26 31.08 -40.71 -3.13
CA ASP A 26 31.74 -39.79 -2.21
C ASP A 26 30.99 -38.45 -2.16
N GLN A 27 30.93 -37.83 -0.99
CA GLN A 27 30.39 -36.49 -0.90
C GLN A 27 31.25 -35.57 -1.77
N PRO A 28 30.62 -34.75 -2.63
CA PRO A 28 31.37 -33.84 -3.47
C PRO A 28 32.23 -32.95 -2.57
N PRO A 29 33.47 -32.62 -2.99
CA PRO A 29 34.32 -31.74 -2.22
C PRO A 29 33.61 -30.41 -1.97
N PRO A 30 33.87 -29.75 -0.82
CA PRO A 30 33.26 -28.46 -0.51
C PRO A 30 33.56 -27.46 -1.62
N ARG A 31 32.51 -26.90 -2.24
CA ARG A 31 32.60 -25.93 -3.34
C ARG A 31 32.89 -24.52 -2.80
N ASN A 32 34.00 -24.40 -2.09
CA ASN A 32 34.36 -23.20 -1.34
C ASN A 32 35.46 -22.38 -2.03
N ASP A 33 35.99 -22.87 -3.15
CA ASP A 33 37.09 -22.26 -3.88
C ASP A 33 36.83 -22.35 -5.39
N PHE A 34 36.83 -21.20 -6.05
CA PHE A 34 36.68 -21.07 -7.50
C PHE A 34 38.04 -20.95 -8.22
N GLN A 35 39.15 -21.21 -7.51
CA GLN A 35 40.50 -21.35 -8.05
C GLN A 35 40.98 -20.13 -8.86
N GLY A 36 40.59 -18.93 -8.45
CA GLY A 36 40.95 -17.68 -9.11
C GLY A 36 40.21 -17.43 -10.42
N ALA A 37 39.09 -18.12 -10.69
CA ALA A 37 38.24 -17.86 -11.86
C ALA A 37 37.94 -16.37 -12.02
N GLN A 38 37.90 -15.88 -13.27
CA GLN A 38 37.58 -14.49 -13.56
C GLN A 38 36.14 -14.38 -14.06
N LEU A 39 35.30 -13.66 -13.32
CA LEU A 39 33.90 -13.41 -13.69
C LEU A 39 33.72 -11.97 -14.19
N THR A 40 32.93 -11.80 -15.24
CA THR A 40 32.52 -10.47 -15.70
C THR A 40 31.15 -10.13 -15.12
N GLY A 41 31.09 -9.10 -14.28
CA GLY A 41 29.86 -8.64 -13.65
C GLY A 41 29.27 -7.41 -14.33
N SER A 42 27.97 -7.34 -14.52
CA SER A 42 27.30 -6.10 -14.94
C SER A 42 26.88 -5.29 -13.70
N LEU A 43 27.41 -4.07 -13.57
CA LEU A 43 27.12 -3.15 -12.48
C LEU A 43 26.12 -2.08 -12.94
N LEU A 44 24.95 -2.06 -12.29
CA LEU A 44 23.91 -1.08 -12.58
C LEU A 44 24.07 0.16 -11.69
N LEU A 45 24.29 1.33 -12.29
CA LEU A 45 24.30 2.62 -11.59
C LEU A 45 23.38 3.61 -12.31
N ILE A 46 22.52 4.31 -11.57
CA ILE A 46 21.57 5.27 -12.16
C ILE A 46 22.05 6.70 -11.97
N HIS A 47 22.54 7.02 -10.77
CA HIS A 47 22.88 8.38 -10.39
C HIS A 47 24.37 8.63 -10.39
N MET A 48 25.17 7.59 -10.15
CA MET A 48 26.62 7.65 -10.21
C MET A 48 27.09 7.23 -11.59
N VAL A 49 27.84 8.11 -12.25
CA VAL A 49 28.58 7.76 -13.46
C VAL A 49 30.02 7.57 -13.02
N VAL A 50 30.52 6.35 -13.15
CA VAL A 50 31.88 5.99 -12.77
C VAL A 50 32.66 5.82 -14.07
N ASN A 51 33.55 6.76 -14.38
CA ASN A 51 34.25 6.79 -15.67
C ASN A 51 35.58 6.03 -15.63
N SER A 52 36.17 5.84 -14.45
CA SER A 52 37.45 5.15 -14.27
C SER A 52 37.38 4.09 -13.18
N THR A 53 38.29 3.11 -13.23
CA THR A 53 38.49 2.09 -12.19
C THR A 53 38.85 2.69 -10.84
N ASP A 54 39.47 3.87 -10.82
CA ASP A 54 39.93 4.55 -9.61
C ASP A 54 38.79 5.14 -8.77
N GLU A 55 37.59 5.22 -9.33
CA GLU A 55 36.39 5.74 -8.67
C GLU A 55 35.60 4.63 -7.94
N ILE A 56 36.00 3.36 -8.04
CA ILE A 56 35.36 2.23 -7.34
C ILE A 56 35.40 2.34 -5.81
N PRO A 57 36.53 2.72 -5.17
CA PRO A 57 36.55 2.95 -3.73
C PRO A 57 35.46 3.92 -3.26
N LEU A 58 35.04 4.84 -4.12
CA LEU A 58 33.98 5.81 -3.83
C LEU A 58 32.59 5.18 -3.72
N LEU A 59 32.38 4.01 -4.34
CA LEU A 59 31.15 3.23 -4.19
C LEU A 59 31.03 2.63 -2.79
N PHE A 60 32.13 2.51 -2.04
CA PHE A 60 32.11 2.04 -0.65
C PHE A 60 32.00 3.19 0.36
N ASP A 61 32.32 4.43 -0.04
CA ASP A 61 32.25 5.60 0.84
C ASP A 61 30.79 6.07 1.05
N PRO A 62 30.21 5.93 2.26
CA PRO A 62 28.82 6.34 2.52
C PRO A 62 28.62 7.86 2.45
N LEU A 63 29.68 8.67 2.64
CA LEU A 63 29.60 10.13 2.74
C LEU A 63 29.57 10.83 1.39
N LYS A 64 30.22 10.26 0.37
CA LYS A 64 30.35 10.92 -0.95
C LYS A 64 29.03 10.97 -1.73
N PHE A 65 28.14 9.99 -1.52
CA PHE A 65 26.83 9.89 -2.19
C PHE A 65 25.74 9.34 -1.26
N PRO A 66 25.30 10.12 -0.25
CA PRO A 66 24.31 9.65 0.71
C PRO A 66 22.96 9.39 0.02
N GLY A 67 22.39 8.20 0.25
CA GLY A 67 21.07 7.82 -0.27
C GLY A 67 20.99 7.52 -1.77
N LYS A 68 22.09 7.65 -2.54
CA LYS A 68 22.11 7.36 -3.98
C LYS A 68 22.60 5.93 -4.24
N ASP A 69 21.89 5.23 -5.12
CA ASP A 69 22.20 3.86 -5.59
C ASP A 69 22.49 2.86 -4.45
N GLY A 70 21.91 3.07 -3.26
CA GLY A 70 22.24 2.32 -2.04
C GLY A 70 22.05 0.79 -2.17
N ASN A 71 20.97 0.35 -2.81
CA ASN A 71 20.75 -1.09 -3.07
C ASN A 71 21.85 -1.69 -3.97
N ARG A 72 22.28 -0.96 -5.01
CA ARG A 72 23.30 -1.43 -5.96
C ARG A 72 24.66 -1.52 -5.29
N ARG A 73 24.99 -0.52 -4.47
CA ARG A 73 26.21 -0.49 -3.65
C ARG A 73 26.24 -1.66 -2.68
N TYR A 74 25.12 -1.92 -1.99
CA TYR A 74 24.97 -3.07 -1.11
C TYR A 74 25.20 -4.41 -1.84
N CYS A 75 24.58 -4.59 -3.00
CA CYS A 75 24.76 -5.80 -3.82
C CYS A 75 26.22 -5.96 -4.28
N PHE A 76 26.86 -4.86 -4.69
CA PHE A 76 28.24 -4.85 -5.11
C PHE A 76 29.19 -5.22 -3.96
N THR A 77 29.00 -4.63 -2.77
CA THR A 77 29.78 -4.99 -1.56
C THR A 77 29.58 -6.45 -1.16
N LEU A 78 28.38 -6.99 -1.28
CA LEU A 78 28.16 -8.41 -1.04
C LEU A 78 28.96 -9.26 -2.04
N PHE A 79 28.95 -8.90 -3.32
CA PHE A 79 29.70 -9.60 -4.35
C PHE A 79 31.21 -9.54 -4.13
N THR A 80 31.76 -8.41 -3.67
CA THR A 80 33.20 -8.31 -3.36
C THR A 80 33.60 -9.24 -2.21
N HIS A 81 32.77 -9.34 -1.16
CA HIS A 81 33.02 -10.30 -0.08
C HIS A 81 32.87 -11.75 -0.50
N LEU A 82 31.97 -12.04 -1.45
CA LEU A 82 31.89 -13.37 -2.06
C LEU A 82 33.16 -13.69 -2.85
N ALA A 83 33.69 -12.74 -3.62
CA ALA A 83 34.93 -12.90 -4.37
C ALA A 83 36.12 -13.26 -3.45
N GLU A 84 36.22 -12.57 -2.30
CA GLU A 84 37.23 -12.86 -1.28
C GLU A 84 37.03 -14.23 -0.62
N SER A 85 35.80 -14.57 -0.24
CA SER A 85 35.49 -15.81 0.47
C SER A 85 35.63 -17.06 -0.39
N TYR A 86 35.33 -16.93 -1.68
CA TYR A 86 35.29 -18.03 -2.65
C TYR A 86 36.47 -18.00 -3.63
N ASN A 87 37.44 -17.11 -3.42
CA ASN A 87 38.68 -17.02 -4.19
C ASN A 87 38.44 -16.95 -5.72
N PHE A 88 37.66 -15.96 -6.16
CA PHE A 88 37.52 -15.61 -7.57
C PHE A 88 37.83 -14.14 -7.80
N THR A 89 38.25 -13.79 -9.01
CA THR A 89 38.47 -12.41 -9.45
C THR A 89 37.30 -11.95 -10.31
N TYR A 90 37.13 -10.63 -10.43
CA TYR A 90 36.05 -10.10 -11.24
C TYR A 90 36.47 -8.86 -12.03
N ARG A 91 35.82 -8.69 -13.18
CA ARG A 91 35.79 -7.45 -13.96
C ARG A 91 34.35 -6.98 -14.00
N TYR A 92 34.12 -5.72 -14.33
CA TYR A 92 32.76 -5.21 -14.44
C TYR A 92 32.56 -4.34 -15.67
N ILE A 93 31.32 -4.35 -16.14
CA ILE A 93 30.81 -3.47 -17.19
C ILE A 93 29.62 -2.69 -16.63
N TYR A 94 29.41 -1.47 -17.13
CA TYR A 94 28.37 -0.60 -16.62
C TYR A 94 27.06 -0.75 -17.38
N SER A 95 25.96 -0.58 -16.65
CA SER A 95 24.63 -0.40 -17.21
C SER A 95 23.91 0.71 -16.45
N ASP A 96 23.06 1.48 -17.15
CA ASP A 96 22.24 2.55 -16.57
C ASP A 96 20.77 2.16 -16.38
N VAL A 97 20.40 0.97 -16.88
CA VAL A 97 19.06 0.37 -16.77
C VAL A 97 19.13 -1.12 -16.40
N TRP A 98 18.10 -1.62 -15.71
CA TRP A 98 18.01 -3.03 -15.32
C TRP A 98 17.99 -3.97 -16.51
N GLY A 99 17.22 -3.61 -17.52
CA GLY A 99 17.06 -4.37 -18.74
C GLY A 99 15.61 -4.72 -19.01
N TYR A 100 15.20 -4.33 -20.21
CA TYR A 100 13.83 -4.37 -20.70
C TYR A 100 13.82 -5.02 -22.07
N PRO A 101 12.74 -5.76 -22.42
CA PRO A 101 12.61 -6.37 -23.73
C PRO A 101 12.54 -5.28 -24.79
N GLN A 102 13.25 -5.47 -25.88
CA GLN A 102 13.25 -4.60 -27.05
C GLN A 102 12.43 -5.21 -28.20
N PRO A 103 11.94 -4.40 -29.15
CA PRO A 103 11.12 -4.89 -30.28
C PRO A 103 11.86 -5.88 -31.20
N ASP A 104 13.18 -5.83 -31.22
CA ASP A 104 14.06 -6.73 -31.99
C ASP A 104 14.20 -8.13 -31.35
N GLY A 105 13.56 -8.37 -30.20
CA GLY A 105 13.69 -9.61 -29.42
C GLY A 105 14.92 -9.66 -28.51
N ASN A 106 15.75 -8.60 -28.52
CA ASN A 106 16.88 -8.45 -27.62
C ASN A 106 16.45 -7.81 -26.30
N TRP A 107 17.38 -7.72 -25.35
CA TRP A 107 17.16 -7.09 -24.05
C TRP A 107 18.16 -5.94 -23.85
N SER A 108 17.68 -4.82 -23.29
CA SER A 108 18.56 -3.71 -22.89
C SER A 108 19.24 -3.98 -21.54
N GLY A 109 20.16 -3.09 -21.16
CA GLY A 109 20.68 -2.99 -19.80
C GLY A 109 21.43 -4.22 -19.29
N MET A 110 21.47 -4.35 -17.96
CA MET A 110 22.20 -5.39 -17.25
C MET A 110 21.69 -6.80 -17.61
N VAL A 111 20.38 -7.01 -17.66
CA VAL A 111 19.80 -8.29 -18.10
C VAL A 111 20.17 -8.59 -19.55
N GLY A 112 20.19 -7.58 -20.41
CA GLY A 112 20.63 -7.71 -21.80
C GLY A 112 22.10 -8.07 -21.95
N GLN A 113 22.97 -7.47 -21.13
CA GLN A 113 24.40 -7.79 -21.10
C GLN A 113 24.64 -9.26 -20.72
N ILE A 114 23.88 -9.79 -19.75
CA ILE A 114 23.95 -11.20 -19.37
C ILE A 114 23.40 -12.10 -20.49
N TYR A 115 22.29 -11.70 -21.11
CA TYR A 115 21.67 -12.44 -22.21
C TYR A 115 22.61 -12.56 -23.42
N ARG A 116 23.29 -11.48 -23.79
CA ARG A 116 24.29 -11.43 -24.88
C ARG A 116 25.66 -12.01 -24.53
N ARG A 117 25.84 -12.52 -23.31
CA ARG A 117 27.13 -13.05 -22.80
C ARG A 117 28.25 -12.01 -22.74
N GLU A 118 27.88 -10.74 -22.57
CA GLU A 118 28.82 -9.64 -22.27
C GLU A 118 29.19 -9.64 -20.77
N ALA A 119 28.31 -10.16 -19.92
CA ALA A 119 28.55 -10.39 -18.50
C ALA A 119 28.06 -11.79 -18.07
N ASP A 120 28.72 -12.37 -17.08
CA ASP A 120 28.39 -13.65 -16.47
C ASP A 120 27.35 -13.49 -15.35
N VAL A 121 27.41 -12.38 -14.61
CA VAL A 121 26.60 -12.15 -13.40
C VAL A 121 26.11 -10.69 -13.31
N GLY A 122 24.91 -10.48 -12.76
CA GLY A 122 24.44 -9.15 -12.40
C GLY A 122 24.92 -8.77 -10.99
N LEU A 123 25.64 -7.65 -10.87
CA LEU A 123 26.17 -7.14 -9.60
C LEU A 123 25.17 -6.26 -8.83
N SER A 124 23.93 -6.19 -9.29
CA SER A 124 22.88 -5.36 -8.71
C SER A 124 21.55 -6.10 -8.69
N ALA A 125 20.70 -5.80 -7.71
CA ALA A 125 19.39 -6.43 -7.62
C ALA A 125 18.48 -6.00 -8.78
N VAL A 126 17.73 -6.98 -9.28
CA VAL A 126 16.73 -6.86 -10.34
C VAL A 126 15.40 -7.36 -9.82
N HIS A 127 14.31 -6.67 -10.15
CA HIS A 127 12.99 -7.20 -9.83
C HIS A 127 12.77 -8.54 -10.53
N TYR A 128 12.34 -9.53 -9.74
CA TYR A 128 11.94 -10.82 -10.25
C TYR A 128 10.77 -10.64 -11.23
N SER A 129 10.85 -11.29 -12.39
CA SER A 129 9.78 -11.27 -13.38
C SER A 129 9.81 -12.55 -14.19
N ILE A 130 8.63 -13.11 -14.49
CA ILE A 130 8.46 -14.30 -15.32
C ILE A 130 9.09 -14.13 -16.71
N GLN A 131 9.17 -12.90 -17.22
CA GLN A 131 9.83 -12.66 -18.51
C GLN A 131 11.35 -12.76 -18.40
N ARG A 132 11.93 -12.33 -17.28
CA ARG A 132 13.38 -12.38 -17.04
C ARG A 132 13.85 -13.78 -16.70
N THR A 133 13.06 -14.58 -15.98
CA THR A 133 13.41 -15.96 -15.63
C THR A 133 13.56 -16.88 -16.85
N LYS A 134 13.01 -16.49 -18.01
CA LYS A 134 13.19 -17.23 -19.27
C LYS A 134 14.56 -17.04 -19.90
N ILE A 135 15.31 -16.00 -19.50
CA ILE A 135 16.57 -15.61 -20.14
C ILE A 135 17.74 -15.52 -19.17
N VAL A 136 17.46 -15.32 -17.88
CA VAL A 136 18.46 -15.28 -16.81
C VAL A 136 17.95 -16.06 -15.60
N ASP A 137 18.84 -16.79 -14.96
CA ASP A 137 18.54 -17.43 -13.68
C ASP A 137 18.65 -16.41 -12.54
N PHE A 138 18.02 -16.72 -11.40
CA PHE A 138 18.08 -15.91 -10.19
C PHE A 138 18.58 -16.78 -9.05
N VAL A 139 19.58 -16.30 -8.30
CA VAL A 139 20.23 -17.07 -7.22
C VAL A 139 19.50 -16.91 -5.89
N GLY A 140 18.97 -15.73 -5.60
CA GLY A 140 18.25 -15.50 -4.36
C GLY A 140 17.70 -14.08 -4.23
N CYS A 141 16.74 -13.94 -3.30
CA CYS A 141 16.19 -12.64 -2.92
C CYS A 141 17.16 -11.92 -1.98
N LEU A 142 17.63 -10.74 -2.37
CA LEU A 142 18.50 -9.92 -1.53
C LEU A 142 17.75 -8.78 -0.83
N ASP A 143 16.65 -8.32 -1.41
CA ASP A 143 15.96 -7.14 -0.92
C ASP A 143 14.47 -7.21 -1.30
N PHE A 144 13.64 -6.46 -0.59
CA PHE A 144 12.23 -6.31 -0.91
C PHE A 144 11.94 -4.83 -1.15
N THR A 145 11.43 -4.50 -2.33
CA THR A 145 11.06 -3.13 -2.66
C THR A 145 9.59 -3.04 -2.95
N ARG A 146 8.90 -2.22 -2.16
CA ARG A 146 7.48 -1.97 -2.36
C ARG A 146 7.32 -0.81 -3.33
N VAL A 147 6.52 -1.01 -4.36
CA VAL A 147 5.98 0.08 -5.18
C VAL A 147 4.51 0.19 -4.80
N CYS A 148 4.03 1.37 -4.47
CA CYS A 148 2.70 1.54 -3.92
C CYS A 148 2.03 2.79 -4.45
N PHE A 149 0.69 2.78 -4.41
CA PHE A 149 -0.06 4.02 -4.45
C PHE A 149 -0.05 4.64 -3.06
N THR A 150 0.43 5.86 -3.01
CA THR A 150 0.50 6.67 -1.81
C THR A 150 -0.52 7.80 -1.96
N PHE A 151 -1.45 7.93 -1.02
CA PHE A 151 -2.47 8.99 -1.03
C PHE A 151 -2.81 9.43 0.39
N LEU A 152 -3.34 10.64 0.51
CA LEU A 152 -3.87 11.14 1.78
C LEU A 152 -5.27 10.57 1.99
N GLN A 153 -5.54 9.99 3.17
CA GLN A 153 -6.87 9.48 3.48
C GLN A 153 -7.91 10.60 3.42
N PRO A 154 -9.01 10.44 2.67
CA PRO A 154 -10.07 11.44 2.64
C PRO A 154 -10.68 11.59 4.04
N LYS A 155 -10.83 12.83 4.51
CA LYS A 155 -11.45 13.12 5.81
C LYS A 155 -12.95 12.83 5.72
N LEU A 156 -13.43 11.78 6.40
CA LEU A 156 -14.87 11.50 6.48
C LEU A 156 -15.64 12.52 7.35
N PHE A 157 -15.02 13.08 8.39
CA PHE A 157 -15.70 13.87 9.43
C PHE A 157 -15.49 15.41 9.34
N GLY A 158 -15.26 15.95 8.15
CA GLY A 158 -14.99 17.40 7.96
C GLY A 158 -16.15 18.24 7.42
N SER A 159 -17.35 17.67 7.26
CA SER A 159 -18.48 18.33 6.60
C SER A 159 -19.76 18.18 7.43
N TYR A 160 -20.75 19.07 7.24
CA TYR A 160 -22.07 18.99 7.88
C TYR A 160 -22.74 17.62 7.69
N LYS A 161 -22.41 16.92 6.59
CA LYS A 161 -22.87 15.55 6.31
C LYS A 161 -22.51 14.56 7.41
N ALA A 162 -21.43 14.80 8.14
CA ALA A 162 -20.98 13.96 9.25
C ALA A 162 -21.95 13.93 10.43
N LEU A 163 -22.80 14.96 10.60
CA LEU A 163 -23.82 15.00 11.66
C LEU A 163 -25.05 14.15 11.31
N ILE A 164 -25.32 13.94 10.02
CA ILE A 164 -26.49 13.19 9.54
C ILE A 164 -26.13 11.72 9.27
N LEU A 165 -24.84 11.45 8.99
CA LEU A 165 -24.28 10.12 8.72
C LEU A 165 -24.51 9.03 9.80
N PRO A 166 -24.58 9.34 11.11
CA PRO A 166 -24.69 8.29 12.14
C PRO A 166 -25.98 7.50 12.10
N LEU A 167 -27.04 8.05 11.51
CA LEU A 167 -28.35 7.42 11.40
C LEU A 167 -28.74 7.26 9.93
N ASP A 168 -29.22 6.08 9.58
CA ASP A 168 -29.75 5.82 8.25
C ASP A 168 -30.98 6.67 7.94
N LYS A 169 -31.20 6.92 6.65
CA LYS A 169 -32.37 7.69 6.18
C LYS A 169 -33.70 7.08 6.64
N SER A 170 -33.77 5.75 6.73
CA SER A 170 -34.93 5.02 7.26
C SER A 170 -35.17 5.33 8.73
N VAL A 171 -34.12 5.37 9.55
CA VAL A 171 -34.21 5.67 10.99
C VAL A 171 -34.64 7.12 11.22
N TRP A 172 -34.11 8.06 10.42
CA TRP A 172 -34.58 9.45 10.44
C TRP A 172 -36.07 9.57 10.12
N ALA A 173 -36.56 8.83 9.12
CA ALA A 173 -37.98 8.82 8.78
C ALA A 173 -38.84 8.22 9.90
N CYS A 174 -38.39 7.12 10.53
CA CYS A 174 -39.07 6.53 11.68
C CYS A 174 -39.13 7.49 12.87
N LEU A 175 -38.02 8.19 13.16
CA LEU A 175 -37.96 9.15 14.27
C LEU A 175 -38.92 10.34 14.03
N LEU A 176 -39.00 10.84 12.80
CA LEU A 176 -39.97 11.86 12.41
C LEU A 176 -41.41 11.36 12.58
N ALA A 177 -41.70 10.12 12.17
CA ALA A 177 -43.03 9.51 12.35
C ALA A 177 -43.40 9.38 13.84
N ILE A 178 -42.46 8.96 14.69
CA ILE A 178 -42.65 8.86 16.14
C ILE A 178 -42.91 10.23 16.76
N ILE A 179 -42.19 11.28 16.34
CA ILE A 179 -42.42 12.65 16.82
C ILE A 179 -43.84 13.11 16.46
N LEU A 180 -44.25 12.96 15.19
CA LEU A 180 -45.59 13.36 14.76
C LEU A 180 -46.69 12.57 15.47
N PHE A 181 -46.47 11.27 15.68
CA PHE A 181 -47.39 10.42 16.42
C PHE A 181 -47.48 10.82 17.90
N ALA A 182 -46.36 11.15 18.55
CA ALA A 182 -46.34 11.63 19.93
C ALA A 182 -47.08 12.97 20.09
N ILE A 183 -46.91 13.90 19.14
CA ILE A 183 -47.64 15.17 19.11
C ILE A 183 -49.15 14.92 18.99
N PHE A 184 -49.54 14.02 18.08
CA PHE A 184 -50.95 13.66 17.91
C PHE A 184 -51.54 13.01 19.17
N LEU A 185 -50.83 12.05 19.77
CA LEU A 185 -51.28 11.40 21.00
C LEU A 185 -51.41 12.41 22.15
N LEU A 186 -50.42 13.29 22.35
CA LEU A 186 -50.49 14.32 23.38
C LEU A 186 -51.65 15.28 23.14
N ARG A 187 -51.98 15.58 21.89
CA ARG A 187 -53.13 16.42 21.56
C ARG A 187 -54.45 15.74 21.92
N VAL A 188 -54.59 14.46 21.57
CA VAL A 188 -55.78 13.68 21.91
C VAL A 188 -55.90 13.56 23.42
N THR A 189 -54.81 13.27 24.13
CA THR A 189 -54.82 13.14 25.59
C THR A 189 -55.14 14.46 26.29
N SER A 190 -54.60 15.59 25.81
CA SER A 190 -54.92 16.94 26.34
C SER A 190 -56.41 17.26 26.21
N PHE A 191 -57.07 16.87 25.11
CA PHE A 191 -58.51 17.06 24.96
C PHE A 191 -59.34 16.35 26.05
N TYR A 192 -58.88 15.18 26.49
CA TYR A 192 -59.54 14.45 27.58
C TYR A 192 -59.04 14.88 28.96
N ASP A 193 -57.91 15.57 29.05
CA ASP A 193 -57.22 15.88 30.29
C ASP A 193 -57.10 17.39 30.53
N ASN A 194 -58.17 17.96 31.09
CA ASN A 194 -58.26 19.38 31.44
C ASN A 194 -57.35 19.80 32.61
N THR A 195 -56.47 18.93 33.10
CA THR A 195 -55.53 19.25 34.20
C THR A 195 -54.16 19.72 33.72
N ALA A 196 -53.84 19.49 32.44
CA ALA A 196 -52.61 19.98 31.81
C ALA A 196 -52.70 21.49 31.53
N CYS A 197 -51.72 22.26 32.01
CA CYS A 197 -51.71 23.73 31.86
C CYS A 197 -50.88 24.22 30.67
N HIS A 198 -49.84 23.47 30.26
CA HIS A 198 -48.96 23.85 29.15
C HIS A 198 -49.27 23.14 27.83
N ASN A 199 -50.18 22.17 27.83
CA ASN A 199 -50.59 21.43 26.63
C ASN A 199 -51.94 21.93 26.10
N ASP A 200 -52.06 23.24 25.86
CA ASP A 200 -53.31 23.93 25.50
C ASP A 200 -53.67 23.79 24.00
N SER A 201 -52.66 23.75 23.15
CA SER A 201 -52.74 23.89 21.70
C SER A 201 -51.84 22.88 20.99
N TRP A 202 -52.01 22.74 19.67
CA TRP A 202 -51.09 21.96 18.83
C TRP A 202 -49.64 22.44 18.94
N GLY A 203 -49.44 23.75 19.12
CA GLY A 203 -48.13 24.34 19.35
C GLY A 203 -47.53 23.93 20.71
N GLY A 204 -48.36 23.89 21.75
CA GLY A 204 -47.96 23.38 23.08
C GLY A 204 -47.52 21.91 23.01
N SER A 205 -48.33 21.04 22.39
CA SER A 205 -47.96 19.63 22.20
C SER A 205 -46.66 19.47 21.41
N PHE A 206 -46.47 20.27 20.35
CA PHE A 206 -45.22 20.29 19.57
C PHE A 206 -44.01 20.68 20.42
N LEU A 207 -44.10 21.80 21.15
CA LEU A 207 -43.01 22.28 21.99
C LEU A 207 -42.67 21.31 23.12
N LEU A 208 -43.65 20.64 23.71
CA LEU A 208 -43.43 19.63 24.74
C LEU A 208 -42.70 18.40 24.21
N VAL A 209 -43.04 17.91 23.00
CA VAL A 209 -42.30 16.81 22.37
C VAL A 209 -40.88 17.26 22.01
N MET A 210 -40.73 18.45 21.43
CA MET A 210 -39.40 18.99 21.12
C MET A 210 -38.54 19.19 22.37
N ALA A 211 -39.12 19.63 23.49
CA ALA A 211 -38.45 19.73 24.77
C ALA A 211 -37.95 18.36 25.25
N ALA A 212 -38.79 17.31 25.16
CA ALA A 212 -38.38 15.95 25.51
C ALA A 212 -37.23 15.42 24.64
N PHE A 213 -37.21 15.72 23.33
CA PHE A 213 -36.09 15.38 22.43
C PHE A 213 -34.85 16.25 22.67
N ALA A 214 -35.02 17.48 23.12
CA ALA A 214 -33.93 18.33 23.61
C ALA A 214 -33.44 17.93 25.01
N GLN A 215 -33.95 16.82 25.57
CA GLN A 215 -33.69 16.35 26.94
C GLN A 215 -34.03 17.38 28.02
N GLN A 216 -34.94 18.30 27.70
CA GLN A 216 -35.51 19.24 28.66
C GLN A 216 -36.69 18.57 29.37
N GLY A 217 -36.87 18.89 30.65
CA GLY A 217 -38.02 18.40 31.41
C GLY A 217 -39.33 18.94 30.84
N ILE A 218 -40.40 18.15 30.95
CA ILE A 218 -41.76 18.59 30.65
C ILE A 218 -42.28 19.34 31.89
N PRO A 219 -42.60 20.65 31.80
CA PRO A 219 -43.02 21.46 32.95
C PRO A 219 -44.46 21.18 33.41
N ASP A 220 -45.17 20.30 32.71
CA ASP A 220 -46.59 20.04 32.89
C ASP A 220 -46.85 18.86 33.83
N SER A 221 -47.79 19.03 34.76
CA SER A 221 -48.12 18.03 35.79
C SER A 221 -49.60 17.64 35.73
N SER A 222 -49.92 16.71 34.84
CA SER A 222 -51.27 16.12 34.78
C SER A 222 -51.56 15.27 36.01
N ASN A 223 -52.84 15.23 36.45
CA ASN A 223 -53.29 14.32 37.50
C ASN A 223 -53.65 12.92 36.98
N LYS A 224 -53.85 12.74 35.67
CA LYS A 224 -54.28 11.47 35.08
C LYS A 224 -53.12 10.53 34.85
N LEU A 225 -53.26 9.27 35.29
CA LEU A 225 -52.25 8.23 35.10
C LEU A 225 -51.91 8.00 33.62
N ALA A 226 -52.90 8.00 32.73
CA ALA A 226 -52.69 7.80 31.29
C ALA A 226 -51.75 8.85 30.67
N THR A 227 -51.94 10.12 31.02
CA THR A 227 -51.10 11.23 30.55
C THR A 227 -49.69 11.15 31.12
N LYS A 228 -49.54 10.76 32.39
CA LYS A 228 -48.22 10.52 33.02
C LYS A 228 -47.45 9.39 32.33
N LEU A 229 -48.13 8.28 32.01
CA LEU A 229 -47.52 7.16 31.29
C LEU A 229 -47.10 7.57 29.87
N LEU A 230 -47.90 8.40 29.20
CA LEU A 230 -47.56 8.95 27.89
C LEU A 230 -46.31 9.85 27.98
N TYR A 231 -46.26 10.79 28.92
CA TYR A 231 -45.06 11.62 29.15
C TYR A 231 -43.83 10.77 29.47
N LEU A 232 -43.96 9.76 30.33
CA LEU A 232 -42.87 8.83 30.64
C LEU A 232 -42.40 8.09 29.39
N SER A 233 -43.32 7.58 28.56
CA SER A 233 -42.96 6.87 27.33
C SER A 233 -42.21 7.76 26.33
N ILE A 234 -42.64 9.02 26.18
CA ILE A 234 -41.99 10.00 25.31
C ILE A 234 -40.58 10.31 25.82
N LEU A 235 -40.42 10.51 27.13
CA LEU A 235 -39.12 10.75 27.76
C LEU A 235 -38.17 9.55 27.64
N VAL A 236 -38.66 8.32 27.78
CA VAL A 236 -37.82 7.11 27.62
C VAL A 236 -37.37 6.95 26.17
N VAL A 237 -38.29 7.12 25.21
CA VAL A 237 -37.96 7.02 23.78
C VAL A 237 -36.99 8.13 23.36
N SER A 238 -37.22 9.36 23.79
CA SER A 238 -36.33 10.48 23.47
C SER A 238 -34.94 10.30 24.10
N PHE A 239 -34.87 9.82 25.35
CA PHE A 239 -33.62 9.49 26.02
C PHE A 239 -32.81 8.44 25.25
N LEU A 240 -33.44 7.31 24.89
CA LEU A 240 -32.78 6.24 24.14
C LEU A 240 -32.30 6.71 22.76
N ALA A 241 -33.11 7.49 22.05
CA ALA A 241 -32.75 8.03 20.73
C ALA A 241 -31.52 8.95 20.80
N VAL A 242 -31.49 9.88 21.77
CA VAL A 242 -30.37 10.82 21.92
C VAL A 242 -29.11 10.12 22.42
N VAL A 243 -29.21 9.18 23.37
CA VAL A 243 -28.06 8.38 23.82
C VAL A 243 -27.45 7.63 22.64
N HIS A 244 -28.27 6.94 21.84
CA HIS A 244 -27.79 6.20 20.68
C HIS A 244 -27.14 7.11 19.63
N TYR A 245 -27.74 8.27 19.33
CA TYR A 245 -27.17 9.26 18.42
C TYR A 245 -25.81 9.78 18.91
N ASN A 246 -25.72 10.16 20.19
CA ASN A 246 -24.48 10.64 20.80
C ASN A 246 -23.39 9.56 20.79
N THR A 247 -23.73 8.32 21.14
CA THR A 247 -22.78 7.19 21.08
C THR A 247 -22.31 6.94 19.64
N SER A 248 -23.21 7.02 18.66
CA SER A 248 -22.86 6.79 17.24
C SER A 248 -21.96 7.89 16.67
N ILE A 249 -22.23 9.16 17.00
CA ILE A 249 -21.34 10.28 16.65
C ILE A 249 -19.98 10.12 17.32
N LEU A 250 -19.97 9.85 18.63
CA LEU A 250 -18.73 9.68 19.37
C LEU A 250 -17.89 8.55 18.77
N ASN A 251 -18.51 7.41 18.46
CA ASN A 251 -17.83 6.29 17.82
C ASN A 251 -17.28 6.68 16.44
N GLY A 252 -18.05 7.43 15.64
CA GLY A 252 -17.59 7.95 14.35
C GLY A 252 -16.41 8.91 14.45
N LEU A 253 -16.37 9.74 15.50
CA LEU A 253 -15.28 10.70 15.73
C LEU A 253 -14.02 10.06 16.33
N LEU A 254 -14.18 9.02 17.15
CA LEU A 254 -13.07 8.33 17.81
C LEU A 254 -12.43 7.25 16.93
N LEU A 255 -13.22 6.54 16.13
CA LEU A 255 -12.69 5.52 15.25
C LEU A 255 -12.05 6.16 14.02
N PRO A 256 -10.84 5.71 13.62
CA PRO A 256 -10.29 6.10 12.35
C PRO A 256 -11.27 5.65 11.25
N ALA A 257 -11.48 6.55 10.28
CA ALA A 257 -12.20 6.24 9.06
C ALA A 257 -11.74 4.88 8.51
N PRO A 258 -12.65 3.95 8.16
CA PRO A 258 -12.24 2.72 7.51
C PRO A 258 -11.43 3.05 6.26
N ASN A 259 -10.41 2.25 5.98
CA ASN A 259 -9.59 2.40 4.77
C ASN A 259 -10.50 2.22 3.55
N ALA A 260 -10.94 3.33 2.96
CA ALA A 260 -11.92 3.34 1.87
C ALA A 260 -11.39 2.67 0.59
N ILE A 261 -10.06 2.62 0.43
CA ILE A 261 -9.39 2.06 -0.74
C ILE A 261 -8.37 1.04 -0.25
N GLN A 262 -8.66 -0.24 -0.49
CA GLN A 262 -7.77 -1.37 -0.15
C GLN A 262 -7.20 -2.03 -1.40
N ASN A 263 -7.94 -1.97 -2.51
CA ASN A 263 -7.60 -2.62 -3.78
C ASN A 263 -7.42 -1.60 -4.91
N ILE A 264 -6.66 -1.98 -5.94
CA ILE A 264 -6.37 -1.10 -7.08
C ILE A 264 -7.65 -0.81 -7.85
N GLU A 265 -8.56 -1.78 -7.92
CA GLU A 265 -9.87 -1.61 -8.56
C GLU A 265 -10.69 -0.53 -7.84
N GLN A 266 -10.73 -0.56 -6.51
CA GLN A 266 -11.35 0.52 -5.72
C GLN A 266 -10.65 1.87 -5.94
N LEU A 267 -9.31 1.87 -6.09
CA LEU A 267 -8.58 3.08 -6.44
C LEU A 267 -8.98 3.58 -7.83
N ILE A 268 -9.16 2.70 -8.81
CA ILE A 268 -9.57 3.02 -10.18
C ILE A 268 -11.01 3.56 -10.20
N ASP A 269 -11.91 3.03 -9.39
CA ASP A 269 -13.29 3.50 -9.31
C ASP A 269 -13.45 4.75 -8.45
N SER A 270 -12.50 5.05 -7.57
CA SER A 270 -12.55 6.24 -6.70
C SER A 270 -12.42 7.57 -7.44
N ASP A 271 -12.84 8.66 -6.79
CA ASP A 271 -12.66 10.04 -7.31
C ASP A 271 -11.20 10.53 -7.27
N LEU A 272 -10.27 9.76 -6.69
CA LEU A 272 -8.87 10.15 -6.63
C LEU A 272 -8.27 10.15 -8.03
N LYS A 273 -7.60 11.25 -8.37
CA LYS A 273 -6.77 11.32 -9.57
C LYS A 273 -5.50 10.49 -9.36
N VAL A 274 -4.98 9.87 -10.41
CA VAL A 274 -3.78 9.02 -10.31
C VAL A 274 -2.62 9.69 -11.06
N ALA A 275 -1.43 9.63 -10.48
CA ALA A 275 -0.19 10.11 -11.05
C ALA A 275 0.95 9.12 -10.79
N THR A 276 2.08 9.24 -11.50
CA THR A 276 3.24 8.34 -11.38
C THR A 276 4.52 9.12 -11.09
N SER A 277 5.46 8.50 -10.39
CA SER A 277 6.82 9.04 -10.26
C SER A 277 7.60 8.91 -11.58
N ASN A 278 8.61 9.77 -11.73
CA ASN A 278 9.55 9.74 -12.86
C ASN A 278 10.63 8.65 -12.75
N SER A 279 10.48 7.69 -11.84
CA SER A 279 11.42 6.60 -11.63
C SER A 279 11.38 5.65 -12.83
N LYS A 280 12.54 5.36 -13.46
CA LYS A 280 12.62 4.52 -14.69
C LYS A 280 11.86 3.20 -14.58
N TYR A 281 11.89 2.54 -13.41
CA TYR A 281 11.18 1.28 -13.18
C TYR A 281 9.66 1.45 -13.16
N VAL A 282 9.16 2.46 -12.43
CA VAL A 282 7.73 2.75 -12.32
C VAL A 282 7.16 3.14 -13.68
N LEU A 283 7.90 3.93 -14.45
CA LEU A 283 7.53 4.28 -15.83
C LEU A 283 7.45 3.04 -16.73
N TYR A 284 8.40 2.10 -16.64
CA TYR A 284 8.33 0.86 -17.39
C TYR A 284 7.12 0.00 -16.99
N ASP A 285 6.84 -0.12 -15.70
CA ASP A 285 5.69 -0.87 -15.19
C ASP A 285 4.38 -0.32 -15.77
N MET A 286 4.27 1.01 -15.87
CA MET A 286 3.13 1.67 -16.52
C MET A 286 3.00 1.40 -18.03
N THR A 287 4.04 0.89 -18.71
CA THR A 287 3.97 0.51 -20.13
C THR A 287 3.41 -0.90 -20.36
N LEU A 288 3.29 -1.71 -19.30
CA LEU A 288 2.83 -3.09 -19.41
C LEU A 288 1.37 -3.17 -19.89
N ASN A 289 1.09 -4.15 -20.75
CA ASN A 289 -0.23 -4.39 -21.36
C ASN A 289 -1.10 -5.35 -20.55
N ASP A 290 -1.07 -5.27 -19.23
CA ASP A 290 -2.02 -5.97 -18.37
C ASP A 290 -3.33 -5.17 -18.21
N SER A 291 -4.42 -5.87 -17.89
CA SER A 291 -5.75 -5.27 -17.80
C SER A 291 -5.85 -4.15 -16.77
N LEU A 292 -5.09 -4.24 -15.68
CA LEU A 292 -5.13 -3.25 -14.59
C LEU A 292 -4.32 -2.00 -14.96
N THR A 293 -3.10 -2.16 -15.46
CA THR A 293 -2.27 -1.03 -15.90
C THR A 293 -2.90 -0.28 -17.07
N VAL A 294 -3.59 -0.96 -18.00
CA VAL A 294 -4.35 -0.29 -19.06
C VAL A 294 -5.48 0.57 -18.47
N LYS A 295 -6.26 0.04 -17.51
CA LYS A 295 -7.30 0.82 -16.81
C LYS A 295 -6.70 2.02 -16.07
N LEU A 296 -5.57 1.83 -15.41
CA LEU A 296 -4.85 2.86 -14.67
C LEU A 296 -4.30 3.96 -15.60
N ARG A 297 -3.66 3.58 -16.71
CA ARG A 297 -3.21 4.51 -17.76
C ARG A 297 -4.37 5.34 -18.30
N ASN A 298 -5.49 4.71 -18.61
CA ASN A 298 -6.69 5.41 -19.07
C ASN A 298 -7.21 6.40 -18.02
N LYS A 299 -7.16 6.03 -16.73
CA LYS A 299 -7.53 6.93 -15.63
C LYS A 299 -6.56 8.12 -15.50
N MET A 300 -5.26 7.90 -15.63
CA MET A 300 -4.26 8.97 -15.65
C MET A 300 -4.49 9.95 -16.82
N LEU A 301 -4.76 9.44 -18.02
CA LEU A 301 -5.05 10.26 -19.19
C LEU A 301 -6.31 11.12 -19.00
N LYS A 302 -7.35 10.58 -18.35
CA LYS A 302 -8.57 11.33 -18.01
C LYS A 302 -8.31 12.46 -17.02
N ALA A 303 -7.32 12.34 -16.13
CA ALA A 303 -7.03 13.34 -15.12
C ALA A 303 -6.42 14.64 -15.68
N LYS A 304 -5.92 14.62 -16.93
CA LYS A 304 -5.35 15.77 -17.66
C LYS A 304 -4.32 16.57 -16.85
N PHE A 305 -3.40 15.87 -16.20
CA PHE A 305 -2.29 16.51 -15.49
C PHE A 305 -1.25 17.11 -16.46
N PRO A 306 -0.50 18.14 -16.04
CA PRO A 306 0.71 18.56 -16.75
C PRO A 306 1.69 17.38 -16.86
N ASN A 307 2.45 17.30 -17.96
CA ASN A 307 3.41 16.23 -18.25
C ASN A 307 2.83 14.80 -18.21
N ASN A 308 1.57 14.62 -18.65
CA ASN A 308 0.87 13.33 -18.66
C ASN A 308 0.80 12.64 -17.27
N GLY A 309 0.89 13.41 -16.19
CA GLY A 309 0.82 12.87 -14.82
C GLY A 309 2.09 12.20 -14.31
N VAL A 310 3.24 12.49 -14.93
CA VAL A 310 4.57 12.09 -14.45
C VAL A 310 5.17 13.23 -13.62
N PHE A 311 5.52 12.95 -12.36
CA PHE A 311 6.09 13.94 -11.44
C PHE A 311 7.42 13.47 -10.84
N THR A 312 8.27 14.43 -10.48
CA THR A 312 9.40 14.18 -9.58
C THR A 312 8.87 13.75 -8.22
N ILE A 313 9.63 12.95 -7.47
CA ILE A 313 9.24 12.52 -6.11
C ILE A 313 8.86 13.73 -5.23
N LYS A 314 9.66 14.79 -5.25
CA LYS A 314 9.41 16.00 -4.45
C LYS A 314 8.10 16.69 -4.86
N ASP A 315 7.91 16.95 -6.15
CA ASP A 315 6.70 17.61 -6.66
C ASP A 315 5.45 16.76 -6.42
N GLY A 316 5.56 15.44 -6.60
CA GLY A 316 4.51 14.49 -6.31
C GLY A 316 4.12 14.47 -4.82
N LEU A 317 5.10 14.55 -3.92
CA LEU A 317 4.86 14.63 -2.47
C LEU A 317 4.29 15.99 -2.05
N ASP A 318 4.70 17.10 -2.66
CA ASP A 318 4.12 18.42 -2.39
C ASP A 318 2.69 18.53 -2.91
N MET A 319 2.39 17.87 -4.04
CA MET A 319 1.00 17.67 -4.43
C MET A 319 0.27 16.82 -3.38
N LEU A 320 0.90 15.78 -2.82
CA LEU A 320 0.30 14.82 -1.85
C LEU A 320 -0.32 15.52 -0.66
N LYS A 321 0.34 16.57 -0.19
CA LYS A 321 -0.16 17.45 0.88
C LYS A 321 -1.48 18.13 0.55
N LYS A 322 -1.72 18.50 -0.72
CA LYS A 322 -2.96 19.16 -1.18
C LYS A 322 -4.15 18.20 -1.21
N GLY A 323 -3.90 16.88 -1.21
CA GLY A 323 -4.93 15.84 -1.23
C GLY A 323 -5.63 15.67 -2.59
N GLY A 324 -6.54 14.70 -2.67
CA GLY A 324 -7.36 14.46 -3.87
C GLY A 324 -6.68 13.71 -5.02
N PHE A 325 -5.48 13.17 -4.79
CA PHE A 325 -4.80 12.30 -5.76
C PHE A 325 -3.97 11.22 -5.08
N ALA A 326 -3.61 10.20 -5.85
CA ALA A 326 -2.74 9.10 -5.50
C ALA A 326 -1.49 9.10 -6.37
N LEU A 327 -0.32 8.95 -5.74
CA LEU A 327 0.98 8.87 -6.39
C LEU A 327 1.45 7.43 -6.46
N TYR A 328 1.71 6.91 -7.65
CA TYR A 328 2.38 5.64 -7.85
C TYR A 328 3.89 5.82 -7.72
N VAL A 329 4.48 5.27 -6.64
CA VAL A 329 5.88 5.53 -6.29
C VAL A 329 6.50 4.34 -5.56
N MET A 330 7.83 4.23 -5.69
CA MET A 330 8.62 3.29 -4.90
C MET A 330 8.76 3.78 -3.45
N ALA A 331 8.38 2.95 -2.49
CA ALA A 331 8.36 3.29 -1.07
C ALA A 331 9.75 3.72 -0.55
N LYS A 332 10.82 3.04 -0.99
CA LYS A 332 12.21 3.40 -0.64
C LYS A 332 12.63 4.79 -1.12
N GLU A 333 12.05 5.28 -2.22
CA GLU A 333 12.35 6.61 -2.75
C GLU A 333 11.49 7.69 -2.09
N ALA A 334 10.24 7.36 -1.76
CA ALA A 334 9.29 8.29 -1.16
C ALA A 334 9.57 8.55 0.34
N TYR A 335 9.79 7.51 1.15
CA TYR A 335 9.85 7.65 2.61
C TYR A 335 10.91 8.62 3.13
N PRO A 336 12.17 8.62 2.63
CA PRO A 336 13.17 9.58 3.10
C PRO A 336 12.74 11.03 2.88
N GLN A 337 12.11 11.32 1.74
CA GLN A 337 11.59 12.66 1.45
C GLN A 337 10.33 12.97 2.24
N MET A 338 9.47 11.98 2.49
CA MET A 338 8.28 12.15 3.33
C MET A 338 8.64 12.54 4.76
N HIS A 339 9.66 11.94 5.36
CA HIS A 339 10.14 12.32 6.69
C HIS A 339 10.64 13.77 6.77
N SER A 340 11.13 14.32 5.67
CA SER A 340 11.58 15.71 5.60
C SER A 340 10.44 16.71 5.30
N LEU A 341 9.41 16.27 4.59
CA LEU A 341 8.34 17.13 4.08
C LEU A 341 7.10 17.13 4.98
N PHE A 342 6.81 16.05 5.69
CA PHE A 342 5.58 15.88 6.48
C PHE A 342 5.87 15.85 7.97
N SER A 343 4.95 16.42 8.76
CA SER A 343 4.93 16.22 10.20
C SER A 343 4.50 14.80 10.57
N ALA A 344 4.88 14.31 11.76
CA ALA A 344 4.50 12.97 12.22
C ALA A 344 2.97 12.72 12.18
N ALA A 345 2.18 13.75 12.49
CA ALA A 345 0.72 13.68 12.44
C ALA A 345 0.14 13.62 11.01
N GLU A 346 0.86 14.15 10.02
CA GLU A 346 0.47 14.03 8.61
C GLU A 346 0.88 12.68 8.03
N VAL A 347 2.04 12.15 8.41
CA VAL A 347 2.48 10.79 8.02
C VAL A 347 1.43 9.76 8.44
N GLY A 348 0.84 9.89 9.63
CA GLY A 348 -0.24 9.00 10.09
C GLY A 348 -1.54 9.06 9.28
N LYS A 349 -1.71 10.05 8.39
CA LYS A 349 -2.88 10.18 7.49
C LYS A 349 -2.61 9.64 6.08
N ILE A 350 -1.37 9.25 5.81
CA ILE A 350 -0.96 8.76 4.50
C ILE A 350 -1.20 7.26 4.47
N VAL A 351 -2.02 6.83 3.51
CA VAL A 351 -2.21 5.42 3.21
C VAL A 351 -1.20 5.05 2.14
N SER A 352 -0.32 4.11 2.47
CA SER A 352 0.67 3.52 1.57
C SER A 352 0.52 2.02 1.60
N GLY A 353 0.07 1.44 0.50
CA GLY A 353 -0.04 0.00 0.39
C GLY A 353 -0.92 -0.34 -0.78
N LEU A 354 -0.42 -1.19 -1.68
CA LEU A 354 -1.19 -1.90 -2.71
C LEU A 354 -0.31 -2.92 -3.48
N PHE A 355 1.02 -2.74 -3.55
CA PHE A 355 1.93 -3.76 -4.09
C PHE A 355 3.22 -3.93 -3.29
N THR A 356 3.69 -5.17 -3.18
CA THR A 356 5.05 -5.52 -2.73
C THR A 356 5.73 -6.25 -3.87
N LEU A 357 6.89 -5.76 -4.33
CA LEU A 357 7.69 -6.44 -5.33
C LEU A 357 8.94 -7.01 -4.67
N GLU A 358 9.31 -8.23 -5.05
CA GLU A 358 10.55 -8.86 -4.58
C GLU A 358 11.72 -8.41 -5.45
N CYS A 359 12.82 -7.97 -4.82
CA CYS A 359 14.07 -7.64 -5.50
C CYS A 359 15.08 -8.77 -5.32
N THR A 360 15.34 -9.47 -6.41
CA THR A 360 16.23 -10.63 -6.45
C THR A 360 17.52 -10.30 -7.18
N ILE A 361 18.66 -10.86 -6.79
CA ILE A 361 19.81 -10.82 -7.70
C ILE A 361 19.58 -11.85 -8.81
N GLY A 362 19.65 -11.38 -10.06
CA GLY A 362 19.76 -12.23 -11.24
C GLY A 362 21.20 -12.67 -11.43
N MET A 363 21.43 -13.97 -11.48
CA MET A 363 22.72 -14.57 -11.78
C MET A 363 22.46 -15.76 -12.68
N ARG A 364 23.06 -15.77 -13.86
CA ARG A 364 22.99 -16.93 -14.74
C ARG A 364 23.83 -18.05 -14.12
N THR A 365 23.23 -19.20 -13.86
CA THR A 365 24.02 -20.40 -13.61
C THR A 365 24.60 -20.84 -14.95
N VAL A 366 25.91 -20.65 -15.12
CA VAL A 366 26.66 -21.36 -16.15
C VAL A 366 26.80 -22.82 -15.67
N PHE A 367 25.71 -23.56 -15.78
CA PHE A 367 25.84 -24.99 -16.03
C PHE A 367 25.16 -25.22 -17.38
N PRO A 368 25.88 -25.75 -18.38
CA PRO A 368 25.18 -26.28 -19.54
C PRO A 368 24.16 -27.28 -18.98
N SER A 369 22.92 -27.22 -19.48
CA SER A 369 22.06 -28.39 -19.43
C SER A 369 22.87 -29.52 -20.05
N ILE A 370 23.40 -30.40 -19.19
CA ILE A 370 24.08 -31.64 -19.56
C ILE A 370 23.04 -32.53 -20.23
#